data_AF-A0A2R9SS22-F1
#
_entry.id   AF-A0A2R9SS22-F1
#
_cell.length_a   1.000
_cell.length_b   1.000
_cell.length_c   1.000
_cell.angle_alpha   90.00
_cell.angle_beta   90.00
_cell.angle_gamma   90.00
#
_symmetry.space_group_name_H-M   'P 1'
#
loop_
_entity.id
_entity.type
_entity.pdbx_description
1 polymer ?
#
loop_
_entity_poly.entity_id
_entity_poly.type
_entity_poly.pdbx_seq_one_letter_code
_entity_poly.pdbx_strand_id
1 'polypeptide(L)'
;MDIVLYIGLGILDALAMLLLIMKLFKLPIWTYRYKIGGFVLFIAVFSYIIRIVLEVPQIDLPLQYILLALFLRLAVKIKLHLAAFMCGAGITAYAVLQMVLYFIFQYTGIMSVTVVQQSMGWLVYLLQATSILSAYLISYGLYRFNLGFSFIPSPPHDFYSKEDYLSDHNYVLVIGNVISVITICLTLVLLYRANPLGLLVLAIMNYAMLYYFSKRREDHDSRKPVEMPGNPNKGG
;
A
#
# COMPACT_ATOMS: atom_id res chain seq x y z
N MET A 1 -1.99 8.92 28.95
CA MET A 1 -0.63 9.33 28.55
C MET A 1 -0.34 8.83 27.12
N ASP A 2 -1.39 8.65 26.30
CA ASP A 2 -1.38 7.70 25.18
C ASP A 2 -1.57 8.37 23.81
N ILE A 3 -2.09 9.61 23.77
CA ILE A 3 -2.41 10.30 22.51
C ILE A 3 -1.14 10.64 21.74
N VAL A 4 -0.12 11.20 22.41
CA VAL A 4 1.15 11.57 21.77
C VAL A 4 1.87 10.33 21.24
N LEU A 5 1.88 9.25 22.01
CA LEU A 5 2.50 7.99 21.61
C LEU A 5 1.73 7.32 20.47
N TYR A 6 0.40 7.32 20.53
CA TYR A 6 -0.47 6.80 19.48
C TYR A 6 -0.30 7.57 18.18
N ILE A 7 -0.35 8.90 18.21
CA ILE A 7 -0.17 9.74 17.02
C ILE A 7 1.26 9.60 16.50
N GLY A 8 2.27 9.57 17.37
CA GLY A 8 3.67 9.38 16.99
C GLY A 8 3.91 8.05 16.27
N LEU A 9 3.41 6.95 16.84
CA LEU A 9 3.46 5.63 16.19
C LEU A 9 2.61 5.60 14.91
N GLY A 10 1.45 6.25 14.90
CA GLY A 10 0.59 6.37 13.71
C GLY A 10 1.27 7.11 12.57
N ILE A 11 2.05 8.16 12.86
CA ILE A 11 2.87 8.87 11.87
C ILE A 11 3.93 7.92 11.31
N LEU A 12 4.65 7.20 12.17
CA LEU A 12 5.69 6.28 11.72
C LEU A 12 5.13 5.11 10.90
N ASP A 13 3.96 4.59 11.29
CA ASP A 13 3.22 3.52 10.62
C ASP A 13 2.74 3.94 9.24
N ALA A 14 2.05 5.08 9.14
CA ALA A 14 1.61 5.62 7.86
C ALA A 14 2.80 5.97 6.94
N LEU A 15 3.91 6.45 7.50
CA LEU A 15 5.14 6.66 6.75
C LEU A 15 5.76 5.34 6.27
N ALA A 16 5.82 4.31 7.11
CA ALA A 16 6.37 3.00 6.77
C ALA A 16 5.57 2.32 5.66
N MET A 17 4.25 2.35 5.77
CA MET A 17 3.35 1.87 4.74
C MET A 17 3.57 2.62 3.43
N LEU A 18 3.52 3.95 3.45
CA LEU A 18 3.67 4.77 2.24
C LEU A 18 5.06 4.61 1.58
N LEU A 19 6.13 4.53 2.37
CA LEU A 19 7.47 4.26 1.84
C LEU A 19 7.55 2.89 1.20
N LEU A 20 6.94 1.86 1.80
CA LEU A 20 6.86 0.53 1.23
C LEU A 20 6.14 0.56 -0.12
N ILE A 21 4.99 1.22 -0.21
CA ILE A 21 4.24 1.37 -1.48
C ILE A 21 5.11 2.07 -2.53
N MET A 22 5.68 3.23 -2.18
CA MET A 22 6.46 4.02 -3.12
C MET A 22 7.70 3.27 -3.60
N LYS A 23 8.39 2.54 -2.72
CA LYS A 23 9.57 1.74 -3.09
C LYS A 23 9.22 0.50 -3.88
N LEU A 24 8.10 -0.16 -3.60
CA LEU A 24 7.64 -1.32 -4.37
C LEU A 24 7.44 -1.00 -5.85
N PHE A 25 7.08 0.25 -6.17
CA PHE A 25 6.88 0.74 -7.54
C PHE A 25 7.92 1.80 -7.97
N LYS A 26 9.11 1.80 -7.35
CA LYS A 26 10.26 2.65 -7.71
C LYS A 26 9.97 4.15 -7.83
N LEU A 27 9.01 4.68 -7.07
CA LEU A 27 8.68 6.10 -7.09
C LEU A 27 9.72 6.98 -6.38
N PRO A 28 9.98 8.21 -6.88
CA PRO A 28 10.92 9.13 -6.28
C PRO A 28 10.34 9.81 -5.03
N ILE A 29 10.68 9.31 -3.84
CA ILE A 29 10.19 9.83 -2.55
C ILE A 29 10.71 11.24 -2.25
N TRP A 30 11.98 11.52 -2.57
CA TRP A 30 12.65 12.78 -2.22
C TRP A 30 11.96 14.00 -2.84
N THR A 31 11.40 13.85 -4.03
CA THR A 31 10.65 14.90 -4.74
C THR A 31 9.37 15.30 -3.99
N TYR A 32 8.75 14.39 -3.24
CA TYR A 32 7.45 14.59 -2.61
C TYR A 32 7.50 14.66 -1.07
N ARG A 33 8.69 14.75 -0.47
CA ARG A 33 8.90 14.66 1.00
C ARG A 33 7.97 15.55 1.84
N TYR A 34 7.71 16.79 1.41
CA TYR A 34 6.85 17.72 2.15
C TYR A 34 5.37 17.33 2.06
N LYS A 35 4.93 16.86 0.89
CA LYS A 35 3.56 16.36 0.68
C LYS A 35 3.33 15.07 1.47
N ILE A 36 4.33 14.20 1.49
CA ILE A 36 4.34 12.96 2.29
C ILE A 36 4.22 13.29 3.76
N GLY A 37 5.03 14.21 4.29
CA GLY A 37 4.98 14.60 5.70
C GLY A 37 3.59 15.12 6.12
N GLY A 38 3.00 16.02 5.33
CA GLY A 38 1.65 16.53 5.60
C GLY A 38 0.57 15.44 5.54
N PHE A 39 0.66 14.53 4.57
CA PHE A 39 -0.30 13.45 4.41
C PHE A 39 -0.23 12.40 5.52
N VAL A 40 0.99 12.03 5.93
CA VAL A 40 1.21 11.08 7.04
C VAL A 40 0.67 11.64 8.35
N LEU A 41 0.90 12.93 8.62
CA LEU A 41 0.33 13.61 9.79
C LEU A 41 -1.20 13.60 9.73
N PHE A 42 -1.78 13.92 8.58
CA PHE A 42 -3.22 13.90 8.36
C PHE A 42 -3.82 12.51 8.60
N ILE A 43 -3.22 11.44 8.04
CA ILE A 43 -3.68 10.07 8.25
C ILE A 43 -3.60 9.65 9.72
N ALA A 44 -2.51 10.00 10.42
CA ALA A 44 -2.36 9.62 11.82
C ALA A 44 -3.46 10.24 12.70
N VAL A 45 -3.77 11.53 12.47
CA VAL A 45 -4.86 12.22 13.16
C VAL A 45 -6.22 11.65 12.76
N PHE A 46 -6.43 11.39 11.47
CA PHE A 46 -7.67 10.80 10.96
C PHE A 46 -7.93 9.41 11.57
N SER A 47 -6.92 8.56 11.61
CA SER A 47 -7.00 7.22 12.21
C SER A 47 -7.29 7.30 13.71
N TYR A 48 -6.68 8.26 14.43
CA TYR A 48 -7.01 8.51 15.84
C TYR A 48 -8.49 8.87 16.03
N ILE A 49 -9.04 9.76 15.20
CA ILE A 49 -10.46 10.14 15.27
C ILE A 49 -11.35 8.91 15.04
N ILE A 50 -11.07 8.11 14.01
CA ILE A 50 -11.90 6.95 13.67
C ILE A 50 -11.84 5.86 14.75
N ARG A 51 -10.63 5.53 15.23
CA ARG A 51 -10.42 4.41 16.16
C ARG A 51 -10.73 4.75 17.61
N ILE A 52 -10.46 5.98 18.04
CA ILE A 52 -10.54 6.38 19.45
C ILE A 52 -11.76 7.24 19.73
N VAL A 53 -12.09 8.20 18.86
CA VAL A 53 -13.21 9.13 19.09
C VAL A 53 -14.53 8.53 18.61
N LEU A 54 -14.52 7.91 17.43
CA LEU A 54 -15.71 7.30 16.83
C LEU A 54 -15.88 5.83 17.21
N GLU A 55 -14.85 5.19 17.77
CA GLU A 55 -14.85 3.79 18.21
C GLU A 55 -15.25 2.79 17.09
N VAL A 56 -15.00 3.14 15.83
CA VAL A 56 -15.27 2.28 14.67
C VAL A 56 -13.96 1.91 13.96
N PRO A 57 -13.05 1.13 14.60
CA PRO A 57 -11.75 0.83 14.03
C PRO A 57 -11.81 0.00 12.73
N GLN A 58 -12.94 -0.65 12.46
CA GLN A 58 -13.14 -1.47 11.28
C GLN A 58 -13.09 -0.63 10.00
N ILE A 59 -13.74 0.55 9.98
CA ILE A 59 -13.82 1.39 8.78
C ILE A 59 -12.53 2.16 8.48
N ASP A 60 -11.57 2.18 9.41
CA ASP A 60 -10.32 2.92 9.26
C ASP A 60 -9.51 2.42 8.06
N LEU A 61 -9.32 1.10 7.90
CA LEU A 61 -8.52 0.55 6.79
C LEU A 61 -9.13 0.84 5.40
N PRO A 62 -10.45 0.66 5.16
CA PRO A 62 -11.09 1.10 3.92
C PRO A 62 -10.91 2.60 3.63
N LEU A 63 -11.07 3.45 4.64
CA LEU A 63 -10.92 4.89 4.48
C LEU A 63 -9.47 5.26 4.20
N GLN A 64 -8.50 4.64 4.88
CA GLN A 64 -7.08 4.81 4.60
C GLN A 64 -6.73 4.41 3.16
N TYR A 65 -7.29 3.30 2.65
CA TYR A 65 -7.11 2.91 1.25
C TYR A 65 -7.57 4.00 0.28
N ILE A 66 -8.76 4.56 0.50
CA ILE A 66 -9.31 5.64 -0.33
C ILE A 66 -8.43 6.89 -0.24
N LEU A 67 -8.07 7.31 0.98
CA LEU A 67 -7.24 8.49 1.21
C LEU A 67 -5.85 8.34 0.58
N LEU A 68 -5.25 7.16 0.65
CA LEU A 68 -3.95 6.85 0.04
C LEU A 68 -4.02 6.86 -1.49
N ALA A 69 -5.08 6.29 -2.07
CA ALA A 69 -5.30 6.35 -3.52
C ALA A 69 -5.51 7.79 -4.00
N LEU A 70 -6.27 8.59 -3.25
CA LEU A 70 -6.45 10.02 -3.53
C LEU A 70 -5.14 10.80 -3.37
N PHE A 71 -4.32 10.49 -2.37
CA PHE A 71 -3.00 11.12 -2.20
C PHE A 71 -2.08 10.84 -3.39
N LEU A 72 -1.95 9.57 -3.80
CA LEU A 72 -1.15 9.21 -4.97
C LEU A 72 -1.67 9.91 -6.24
N ARG A 73 -3.00 10.06 -6.37
CA ARG A 73 -3.59 10.79 -7.49
C ARG A 73 -3.32 12.29 -7.46
N LEU A 74 -3.65 12.95 -6.35
CA LEU A 74 -3.67 14.41 -6.26
C LEU A 74 -2.28 15.00 -5.96
N ALA A 75 -1.55 14.39 -5.02
CA ALA A 75 -0.28 14.91 -4.55
C ALA A 75 0.89 14.46 -5.45
N VAL A 76 0.88 13.18 -5.84
CA VAL A 76 1.93 12.55 -6.66
C VAL A 76 1.60 12.57 -8.16
N LYS A 77 0.37 12.94 -8.54
CA LYS A 77 -0.05 13.08 -9.95
C LYS A 77 0.01 11.76 -10.74
N ILE A 78 -0.46 10.68 -10.12
CA ILE A 78 -0.61 9.35 -10.74
C ILE A 78 -2.06 9.16 -11.23
N LYS A 79 -2.25 8.47 -12.35
CA LYS A 79 -3.60 8.14 -12.88
C LYS A 79 -4.36 7.27 -11.87
N LEU A 80 -5.67 7.45 -11.75
CA LEU A 80 -6.44 6.89 -10.63
C LEU A 80 -6.34 5.36 -10.56
N HIS A 81 -6.47 4.67 -11.69
CA HIS A 81 -6.41 3.21 -11.76
C HIS A 81 -5.05 2.65 -11.34
N LEU A 82 -3.95 3.37 -11.64
CA LEU A 82 -2.60 3.01 -11.20
C LEU A 82 -2.42 3.29 -9.71
N ALA A 83 -2.88 4.45 -9.25
CA ALA A 83 -2.82 4.82 -7.83
C ALA A 83 -3.58 3.81 -6.96
N ALA A 84 -4.79 3.42 -7.35
CA ALA A 84 -5.57 2.40 -6.66
C ALA A 84 -4.86 1.04 -6.63
N PHE A 85 -4.26 0.63 -7.75
CA PHE A 85 -3.55 -0.65 -7.84
C PHE A 85 -2.32 -0.67 -6.93
N MET A 86 -1.55 0.43 -6.94
CA MET A 86 -0.40 0.60 -6.07
C MET A 86 -0.80 0.56 -4.59
N CYS A 87 -1.87 1.25 -4.22
CA CYS A 87 -2.41 1.20 -2.86
C CYS A 87 -2.82 -0.21 -2.46
N GLY A 88 -3.53 -0.93 -3.34
CA GLY A 88 -3.96 -2.30 -3.08
C GLY A 88 -2.77 -3.23 -2.84
N ALA A 89 -1.79 -3.21 -3.73
CA ALA A 89 -0.59 -4.04 -3.63
C ALA A 89 0.26 -3.67 -2.41
N GLY A 90 0.44 -2.38 -2.12
CA GLY A 90 1.26 -1.93 -1.00
C GLY A 90 0.62 -2.17 0.36
N ILE A 91 -0.69 -1.88 0.52
CA ILE A 91 -1.42 -2.15 1.77
C ILE A 91 -1.46 -3.65 2.04
N THR A 92 -1.66 -4.49 1.02
CA THR A 92 -1.67 -5.94 1.20
C THR A 92 -0.30 -6.49 1.52
N ALA A 93 0.77 -5.98 0.92
CA ALA A 93 2.14 -6.29 1.31
C ALA A 93 2.40 -5.97 2.79
N TYR A 94 1.97 -4.79 3.24
CA TYR A 94 2.09 -4.38 4.64
C TYR A 94 1.26 -5.27 5.57
N ALA A 95 0.04 -5.61 5.18
CA ALA A 95 -0.83 -6.50 5.95
C ALA A 95 -0.23 -7.92 6.08
N VAL A 96 0.35 -8.48 5.01
CA VAL A 96 1.07 -9.77 5.07
C VAL A 96 2.21 -9.68 6.08
N LEU A 97 3.03 -8.64 6.00
CA LEU A 97 4.14 -8.42 6.92
C LEU A 97 3.67 -8.36 8.38
N GLN A 98 2.64 -7.56 8.67
CA GLN A 98 2.09 -7.43 10.00
C GLN A 98 1.50 -8.75 10.52
N MET A 99 0.79 -9.50 9.68
CA MET A 99 0.22 -10.79 10.07
C MET A 99 1.29 -11.85 10.31
N VAL A 100 2.36 -11.88 9.50
CA VAL A 100 3.51 -12.77 9.74
C VAL A 100 4.15 -12.48 11.09
N LEU A 101 4.38 -11.21 11.42
CA LEU A 101 4.92 -10.80 12.72
C LEU A 101 3.98 -11.16 13.88
N TYR A 102 2.68 -10.97 13.70
CA TYR A 102 1.67 -11.39 14.68
C TYR A 102 1.75 -12.90 14.95
N PHE A 103 1.85 -13.74 13.92
CA PHE A 103 1.97 -15.20 14.11
C PHE A 103 3.27 -15.62 14.76
N ILE A 104 4.38 -14.92 14.47
CA ILE A 104 5.66 -15.15 15.17
C ILE A 104 5.48 -14.87 16.67
N PHE A 105 4.87 -13.73 17.04
CA PHE A 105 4.64 -13.41 18.44
C PHE A 105 3.64 -14.34 19.12
N GLN A 106 2.59 -14.76 18.42
CA GLN A 106 1.64 -15.75 18.91
C GLN A 106 2.34 -17.09 19.19
N TYR A 107 3.23 -17.53 18.29
CA TYR A 107 4.01 -18.77 18.47
C TYR A 107 4.93 -18.70 19.70
N THR A 108 5.53 -17.54 19.96
CA THR A 108 6.36 -17.31 21.17
C THR A 108 5.55 -17.15 22.47
N GLY A 109 4.22 -17.16 22.41
CA GLY A 109 3.35 -16.97 23.57
C GLY A 109 3.20 -15.51 24.04
N ILE A 110 3.72 -14.54 23.29
CA ILE A 110 3.66 -13.11 23.62
C ILE A 110 2.28 -12.52 23.30
N MET A 111 1.61 -13.01 22.24
CA MET A 111 0.32 -12.49 21.77
C MET A 111 -0.81 -13.52 21.83
N SER A 112 -2.00 -13.06 22.22
CA SER A 112 -3.26 -13.81 22.16
C SER A 112 -4.15 -13.33 21.01
N VAL A 113 -5.11 -14.16 20.60
CA VAL A 113 -6.08 -13.86 19.52
C VAL A 113 -6.88 -12.58 19.80
N THR A 114 -7.12 -12.27 21.07
CA THR A 114 -7.83 -11.05 21.51
C THR A 114 -7.12 -9.76 21.10
N VAL A 115 -5.79 -9.77 20.90
CA VAL A 115 -5.01 -8.58 20.52
C VAL A 115 -5.39 -8.08 19.11
N VAL A 116 -5.87 -8.96 18.23
CA VAL A 116 -6.26 -8.61 16.85
C VAL A 116 -7.45 -7.64 16.81
N GLN A 117 -8.30 -7.65 17.83
CA GLN A 117 -9.46 -6.76 17.93
C GLN A 117 -9.18 -5.51 18.78
N GLN A 118 -8.01 -5.42 19.42
CA GLN A 118 -7.65 -4.30 20.28
C GLN A 118 -7.10 -3.14 19.44
N SER A 119 -7.60 -1.93 19.71
CA SER A 119 -7.11 -0.70 19.07
C SER A 119 -6.01 0.02 19.87
N MET A 120 -5.83 -0.36 21.14
CA MET A 120 -4.86 0.22 22.06
C MET A 120 -4.31 -0.87 22.99
N GLY A 121 -3.08 -0.66 23.46
CA GLY A 121 -2.44 -1.54 24.43
C GLY A 121 -0.97 -1.78 24.10
N TRP A 122 -0.20 -2.17 25.12
CA TRP A 122 1.24 -2.42 24.99
C TRP A 122 1.57 -3.44 23.89
N LEU A 123 0.79 -4.54 23.79
CA LEU A 123 0.99 -5.58 22.78
C LEU A 123 0.71 -5.08 21.36
N VAL A 124 -0.30 -4.21 21.20
CA VAL A 124 -0.61 -3.58 19.91
C VAL A 124 0.52 -2.65 19.48
N TYR A 125 1.05 -1.84 20.41
CA TYR A 125 2.18 -0.96 20.13
C TYR A 125 3.47 -1.73 19.83
N LEU A 126 3.69 -2.88 20.47
CA LEU A 126 4.81 -3.77 20.16
C LEU A 126 4.71 -4.32 18.73
N LEU A 127 3.53 -4.81 18.34
CA LEU A 127 3.28 -5.29 16.97
C LEU A 127 3.49 -4.16 15.95
N GLN A 128 2.98 -2.97 16.25
CA GLN A 128 3.09 -1.82 15.36
C GLN A 128 4.55 -1.37 15.21
N ALA A 129 5.30 -1.23 16.31
CA ALA A 129 6.70 -0.84 16.28
C ALA A 129 7.58 -1.82 15.49
N THR A 130 7.36 -3.13 15.67
CA THR A 130 8.08 -4.17 14.94
C THR A 130 7.69 -4.24 13.46
N SER A 131 6.42 -3.98 13.13
CA SER A 131 5.94 -3.87 11.74
C SER A 131 6.54 -2.65 11.03
N ILE A 132 6.55 -1.49 11.70
CA ILE A 132 7.18 -0.25 11.21
C ILE A 132 8.66 -0.51 10.87
N LEU A 133 9.41 -1.06 11.82
CA LEU A 133 10.83 -1.32 11.66
C LEU A 133 11.08 -2.28 10.48
N SER A 134 10.31 -3.37 10.40
CA SER A 134 10.44 -4.36 9.34
C SER A 134 10.12 -3.75 7.96
N ALA A 135 9.07 -2.93 7.87
CA ALA A 135 8.71 -2.26 6.63
C ALA A 135 9.76 -1.22 6.19
N TYR A 136 10.38 -0.48 7.12
CA TYR A 136 11.52 0.37 6.78
C TYR A 136 12.73 -0.42 6.29
N LEU A 137 13.05 -1.55 6.93
CA LEU A 137 14.15 -2.42 6.49
C LEU A 137 13.90 -2.97 5.07
N ILE A 138 12.68 -3.44 4.78
CA ILE A 138 12.31 -3.91 3.45
C ILE A 138 12.36 -2.77 2.44
N SER A 139 11.80 -1.60 2.77
CA SER A 139 11.82 -0.43 1.89
C SER A 139 13.25 0.03 1.58
N TYR A 140 14.14 -0.03 2.57
CA TYR A 140 15.55 0.25 2.39
C TYR A 140 16.25 -0.81 1.53
N GLY A 141 15.95 -2.09 1.72
CA GLY A 141 16.42 -3.18 0.87
C GLY A 141 15.99 -3.00 -0.59
N LEU A 142 14.70 -2.73 -0.83
CA LEU A 142 14.17 -2.44 -2.17
C LEU A 142 14.92 -1.29 -2.84
N TYR A 143 15.20 -0.22 -2.08
CA TYR A 143 16.00 0.90 -2.57
C TYR A 143 17.45 0.51 -2.90
N ARG A 144 18.12 -0.19 -1.99
CA ARG A 144 19.55 -0.51 -2.10
C ARG A 144 19.86 -1.48 -3.23
N PHE A 145 18.95 -2.43 -3.47
CA PHE A 145 19.05 -3.43 -4.53
C PHE A 145 18.32 -3.02 -5.82
N ASN A 146 17.70 -1.83 -5.84
CA ASN A 146 16.89 -1.33 -6.95
C ASN A 146 15.80 -2.34 -7.38
N LEU A 147 15.24 -3.04 -6.39
CA LEU A 147 14.17 -4.01 -6.56
C LEU A 147 12.82 -3.29 -6.51
N GLY A 148 11.86 -3.80 -7.27
CA GLY A 148 10.54 -3.21 -7.41
C GLY A 148 10.10 -3.16 -8.87
N PHE A 149 8.83 -2.86 -9.06
CA PHE A 149 8.19 -2.86 -10.38
C PHE A 149 8.40 -1.53 -11.09
N SER A 150 8.84 -1.59 -12.34
CA SER A 150 9.17 -0.40 -13.14
C SER A 150 8.10 -0.07 -14.19
N PHE A 151 7.06 -0.90 -14.31
CA PHE A 151 6.01 -0.75 -15.34
C PHE A 151 5.12 0.49 -15.14
N ILE A 152 5.13 1.10 -13.95
CA ILE A 152 4.39 2.34 -13.70
C ILE A 152 5.29 3.49 -14.15
N PRO A 153 4.87 4.32 -15.13
CA PRO A 153 5.65 5.46 -15.55
C PRO A 153 5.95 6.37 -14.36
N SER A 154 7.14 6.97 -14.35
CA SER A 154 7.47 7.92 -13.29
C SER A 154 6.56 9.15 -13.39
N PRO A 155 5.97 9.62 -12.28
CA PRO A 155 5.14 10.82 -12.26
C PRO A 155 5.99 12.08 -12.57
N PRO A 156 5.37 13.17 -13.07
CA PRO A 156 3.93 13.39 -13.22
C PRO A 156 3.36 12.76 -14.49
N HIS A 157 2.18 12.12 -14.40
CA HIS A 157 1.49 11.64 -15.59
C HIS A 157 0.83 12.79 -16.34
N ASP A 158 0.77 12.65 -17.67
CA ASP A 158 -0.04 13.52 -18.49
C ASP A 158 -1.53 13.16 -18.31
N PHE A 159 -2.31 14.17 -17.88
CA PHE A 159 -3.76 14.08 -17.68
C PHE A 159 -4.55 14.61 -18.89
N TYR A 160 -3.89 15.22 -19.88
CA TYR A 160 -4.56 15.68 -21.10
C TYR A 160 -4.97 14.52 -22.01
N SER A 161 -4.22 13.41 -21.98
CA SER A 161 -4.63 12.16 -22.62
C SER A 161 -5.69 11.45 -21.77
N LYS A 162 -6.86 11.14 -22.37
CA LYS A 162 -7.94 10.39 -21.72
C LYS A 162 -7.42 9.10 -21.09
N GLU A 163 -7.91 8.78 -19.90
CA GLU A 163 -7.61 7.51 -19.23
C GLU A 163 -8.36 6.39 -19.93
N ASP A 164 -7.62 5.50 -20.59
CA ASP A 164 -8.20 4.43 -21.39
C ASP A 164 -8.33 3.13 -20.57
N TYR A 165 -9.33 3.07 -19.70
CA TYR A 165 -9.50 2.00 -18.72
C TYR A 165 -9.77 0.62 -19.33
N LEU A 166 -10.32 0.58 -20.56
CA LEU A 166 -10.74 -0.64 -21.25
C LEU A 166 -9.73 -1.17 -22.26
N SER A 167 -8.57 -0.51 -22.41
CA SER A 167 -7.47 -1.11 -23.17
C SER A 167 -7.06 -2.43 -22.50
N ASP A 168 -6.75 -3.47 -23.30
CA ASP A 168 -6.30 -4.79 -22.82
C ASP A 168 -5.21 -4.71 -21.74
N HIS A 169 -4.42 -3.64 -21.78
CA HIS A 169 -3.34 -3.31 -20.86
C HIS A 169 -3.82 -2.84 -19.47
N ASN A 170 -4.87 -2.01 -19.44
CA ASN A 170 -5.39 -1.42 -18.20
C ASN A 170 -6.45 -2.30 -17.54
N TYR A 171 -7.06 -3.21 -18.29
CA TYR A 171 -8.06 -4.15 -17.79
C TYR A 171 -7.52 -5.04 -16.64
N VAL A 172 -6.27 -5.52 -16.73
CA VAL A 172 -5.61 -6.30 -15.66
C VAL A 172 -5.50 -5.51 -14.35
N LEU A 173 -5.24 -4.21 -14.45
CA LEU A 173 -5.13 -3.32 -13.28
C LEU A 173 -6.49 -3.02 -12.68
N VAL A 174 -7.50 -2.84 -13.54
CA VAL A 174 -8.89 -2.65 -13.11
C VAL A 174 -9.38 -3.89 -12.37
N ILE A 175 -9.10 -5.10 -12.89
CA ILE A 175 -9.38 -6.35 -12.20
C ILE A 175 -8.63 -6.40 -10.84
N GLY A 176 -7.34 -6.08 -10.83
CA GLY A 176 -6.54 -6.00 -9.59
C GLY A 176 -7.13 -5.04 -8.56
N ASN A 177 -7.69 -3.91 -9.00
CA ASN A 177 -8.38 -2.95 -8.14
C ASN A 177 -9.66 -3.52 -7.56
N VAL A 178 -10.49 -4.17 -8.38
CA VAL A 178 -11.73 -4.82 -7.94
C VAL A 178 -11.41 -5.88 -6.89
N ILE A 179 -10.39 -6.71 -7.12
CA ILE A 179 -9.95 -7.73 -6.17
C ILE A 179 -9.42 -7.11 -4.88
N SER A 180 -8.68 -6.00 -4.97
CA SER A 180 -8.20 -5.27 -3.79
C SER A 180 -9.36 -4.73 -2.95
N VAL A 181 -10.39 -4.17 -3.59
CA VAL A 181 -11.60 -3.69 -2.90
C VAL A 181 -12.35 -4.86 -2.25
N ILE A 182 -12.56 -5.97 -2.96
CA ILE A 182 -13.18 -7.18 -2.41
C ILE A 182 -12.39 -7.69 -1.20
N THR A 183 -11.05 -7.70 -1.31
CA THR A 183 -10.17 -8.15 -0.24
C THR A 183 -10.31 -7.27 1.00
N ILE A 184 -10.30 -5.95 0.83
CA ILE A 184 -10.50 -5.00 1.94
C ILE A 184 -11.86 -5.24 2.61
N CYS A 185 -12.93 -5.44 1.82
CA CYS A 185 -14.25 -5.78 2.38
C CYS A 185 -14.23 -7.11 3.14
N LEU A 186 -13.56 -8.14 2.63
CA LEU A 186 -13.44 -9.44 3.31
C LEU A 186 -12.58 -9.32 4.59
N THR A 187 -11.55 -8.49 4.59
CA THR A 187 -10.74 -8.17 5.77
C THR A 187 -11.61 -7.62 6.91
N LEU A 188 -12.58 -6.74 6.60
CA LEU A 188 -13.54 -6.26 7.60
C LEU A 188 -14.32 -7.41 8.26
N VAL A 189 -14.84 -8.33 7.44
CA VAL A 189 -15.64 -9.47 7.93
C VAL A 189 -14.79 -10.40 8.80
N LEU A 190 -13.53 -10.65 8.40
CA LEU A 190 -12.63 -11.52 9.13
C LEU A 190 -12.13 -10.89 10.45
N LEU A 191 -11.94 -9.57 10.46
CA LEU A 191 -11.61 -8.82 11.68
C LEU A 191 -12.76 -8.89 12.68
N TYR A 192 -14.01 -8.78 12.21
CA TYR A 192 -15.20 -8.95 13.05
C TYR A 192 -15.29 -10.36 13.65
N ARG A 193 -14.88 -11.39 12.89
CA ARG A 193 -14.85 -12.78 13.35
C ARG A 193 -13.60 -13.17 14.16
N ALA A 194 -12.69 -12.22 14.45
CA ALA A 194 -11.42 -12.47 15.15
C ALA A 194 -10.62 -13.64 14.55
N ASN A 195 -10.59 -13.77 13.21
CA ASN A 195 -9.94 -14.91 12.54
C ASN A 195 -8.58 -14.51 11.93
N PRO A 196 -7.47 -14.55 12.71
CA PRO A 196 -6.16 -14.14 12.22
C PRO A 196 -5.62 -15.04 11.11
N LEU A 197 -5.94 -16.34 11.13
CA LEU A 197 -5.49 -17.26 10.06
C LEU A 197 -6.16 -16.90 8.74
N GLY A 198 -7.47 -16.64 8.75
CA GLY A 198 -8.19 -16.15 7.58
C GLY A 198 -7.61 -14.85 7.03
N LEU A 199 -7.24 -13.91 7.91
CA LEU A 199 -6.61 -12.65 7.52
C LEU A 199 -5.26 -12.87 6.83
N LEU A 200 -4.41 -13.74 7.37
CA LEU A 200 -3.11 -14.05 6.76
C LEU A 200 -3.28 -14.72 5.38
N VAL A 201 -4.12 -15.75 5.29
CA VAL A 201 -4.34 -16.48 4.03
C VAL A 201 -4.88 -15.53 2.95
N LEU A 202 -5.88 -14.72 3.29
CA LEU A 202 -6.44 -13.73 2.38
C LEU A 202 -5.39 -12.69 1.93
N ALA A 203 -4.59 -12.18 2.87
CA ALA A 203 -3.55 -11.21 2.57
C ALA A 203 -2.47 -11.79 1.64
N ILE A 204 -2.01 -13.03 1.90
CA ILE A 204 -1.04 -13.73 1.05
C ILE A 204 -1.62 -13.97 -0.34
N MET A 205 -2.86 -14.48 -0.43
CA MET A 205 -3.52 -14.74 -1.72
C MET A 205 -3.63 -13.46 -2.54
N ASN A 206 -4.10 -12.37 -1.94
CA ASN A 206 -4.25 -11.10 -2.66
C ASN A 206 -2.89 -10.52 -3.05
N TYR A 207 -1.90 -10.52 -2.14
CA TYR A 207 -0.56 -10.06 -2.46
C TYR A 207 0.09 -10.88 -3.57
N ALA A 208 -0.03 -12.20 -3.55
CA ALA A 208 0.48 -13.08 -4.60
C ALA A 208 -0.18 -12.81 -5.96
N MET A 209 -1.48 -12.56 -5.97
CA MET A 209 -2.24 -12.22 -7.18
C MET A 209 -1.81 -10.87 -7.76
N LEU A 210 -1.68 -9.84 -6.91
CA LEU A 210 -1.23 -8.51 -7.32
C LEU A 210 0.23 -8.52 -7.75
N TYR A 211 1.08 -9.32 -7.11
CA TYR A 211 2.46 -9.56 -7.53
C TYR A 211 2.52 -10.22 -8.90
N TYR A 212 1.70 -11.26 -9.13
CA TYR A 212 1.60 -11.92 -10.44
C TYR A 212 1.18 -10.95 -11.54
N PHE A 213 0.17 -10.11 -11.30
CA PHE A 213 -0.26 -9.08 -12.25
C PHE A 213 0.81 -8.02 -12.50
N SER A 214 1.53 -7.62 -11.46
CA SER A 214 2.64 -6.68 -11.54
C SER A 214 3.78 -7.24 -12.41
N LYS A 215 4.18 -8.48 -12.16
CA LYS A 215 5.24 -9.17 -12.93
C LYS A 215 4.82 -9.40 -14.38
N ARG A 216 3.60 -9.89 -14.61
CA ARG A 216 3.07 -10.08 -15.97
C ARG A 216 3.13 -8.77 -16.76
N ARG A 217 2.80 -7.64 -16.15
CA ARG A 217 2.86 -6.33 -16.80
C ARG A 217 4.29 -5.89 -17.12
N GLU A 218 5.23 -6.09 -16.20
CA GLU A 218 6.65 -5.76 -16.43
C GLU A 218 7.28 -6.60 -17.55
N ASP A 219 6.95 -7.89 -17.62
CA ASP A 219 7.39 -8.78 -18.71
C ASP A 219 6.82 -8.37 -20.08
N HIS A 220 5.63 -7.77 -20.13
CA HIS A 220 5.03 -7.28 -21.36
C HIS A 220 5.63 -5.94 -21.83
N ASP A 221 5.89 -5.00 -20.92
CA ASP A 221 6.49 -3.70 -21.28
C ASP A 221 7.96 -3.84 -21.70
N SER A 222 8.71 -4.78 -21.12
CA SER A 222 10.10 -5.08 -21.51
C SER A 222 10.24 -5.72 -22.90
N ARG A 223 9.15 -6.30 -23.46
CA ARG A 223 9.14 -6.94 -24.79
C ARG A 223 8.77 -6.00 -25.93
N LYS A 224 8.40 -4.75 -25.65
CA LYS A 224 8.10 -3.77 -26.70
C LYS A 224 9.41 -3.29 -27.34
N PRO A 225 9.57 -3.38 -28.68
CA PRO A 225 10.71 -2.75 -29.34
C PRO A 225 10.63 -1.24 -29.07
N VAL A 226 11.74 -0.64 -28.69
CA VAL A 226 11.87 0.82 -28.56
C VAL A 226 11.59 1.42 -29.93
N GLU A 227 10.38 1.93 -30.14
CA GLU A 227 10.08 2.75 -31.31
C GLU A 227 10.94 4.01 -31.19
N MET A 228 12.09 3.99 -31.87
CA MET A 228 12.90 5.19 -32.02
C MET A 228 12.04 6.22 -32.75
N PRO A 229 11.91 7.46 -32.25
CA PRO A 229 11.25 8.51 -33.01
C PRO A 229 11.96 8.63 -34.35
N GLY A 230 11.24 8.30 -35.42
CA GLY A 230 11.73 8.36 -36.78
C GLY A 230 12.32 9.75 -37.05
N ASN A 231 13.58 9.77 -37.43
CA ASN A 231 14.31 10.95 -37.86
C ASN A 231 13.47 11.70 -38.92
N PRO A 232 13.02 12.95 -38.67
CA PRO A 232 12.18 13.70 -39.62
C PRO A 232 12.95 14.18 -40.86
N ASN A 233 14.20 13.77 -41.03
CA ASN A 233 15.05 14.25 -42.13
C ASN A 233 15.14 13.23 -43.28
N LYS A 234 14.05 13.08 -44.03
CA LYS A 234 14.07 12.61 -45.43
C LYS A 234 13.04 13.37 -46.26
N GLY A 235 13.31 14.66 -46.44
CA GLY A 235 12.88 15.39 -47.64
C GLY A 235 14.04 15.37 -48.64
N GLY A 236 13.84 14.69 -49.75
CA GLY A 236 14.69 14.71 -50.95
C GLY A 236 13.79 14.78 -52.17
#